data_AF-A0A0K2W5W5-F1
#
_entry.id   AF-A0A0K2W5W5-F1
#
_cell.length_a   1.000
_cell.length_b   1.000
_cell.length_c   1.000
_cell.angle_alpha   90.00
_cell.angle_beta   90.00
_cell.angle_gamma   90.00
#
_symmetry.space_group_name_H-M   'P 1'
#
loop_
_entity.id
_entity.type
_entity.pdbx_description
1 polymer ?
#
loop_
_entity_poly.entity_id
_entity_poly.type
_entity_poly.pdbx_seq_one_letter_code
_entity_poly.pdbx_strand_id
1 'polypeptide(L)'
;MKLGSLEGTPEEIKNFFEINNSNLDHILTPPRARRTKTWTFPPCIIFAIFAISTQFAFFTRFVPTMVSFIVLLLLAIWIAAVIHIFFDKPWASYLVFFGLLLVALVTCGFVNPADLPTLVEKVK
;
A
#
# COMPACT_ATOMS: atom_id res chain seq x y z
N MET A 1 2.35 21.47 -32.21
CA MET A 1 1.77 20.44 -31.32
C MET A 1 0.27 20.68 -31.28
N LYS A 2 -0.54 19.70 -31.74
CA LYS A 2 -2.00 19.77 -31.66
C LYS A 2 -2.41 19.30 -30.25
N LEU A 3 -2.63 20.25 -29.33
CA LEU A 3 -3.51 19.95 -28.20
C LEU A 3 -4.93 19.81 -28.77
N GLY A 4 -5.62 18.72 -28.45
CA GLY A 4 -6.91 18.39 -29.06
C GLY A 4 -7.98 19.48 -28.93
N SER A 5 -8.91 19.50 -29.91
CA SER A 5 -10.20 20.23 -30.00
C SER A 5 -10.32 21.69 -29.56
N LEU A 6 -9.25 22.33 -29.09
CA LEU A 6 -9.21 23.74 -28.71
C LEU A 6 -8.40 24.49 -29.77
N GLU A 7 -9.11 25.02 -30.76
CA GLU A 7 -8.58 25.99 -31.71
C GLU A 7 -8.64 27.38 -31.07
N GLY A 8 -7.49 28.02 -30.93
CA GLY A 8 -7.36 29.35 -30.33
C GLY A 8 -5.91 29.68 -30.00
N THR A 9 -5.59 30.97 -29.93
CA THR A 9 -4.30 31.43 -29.42
C THR A 9 -4.19 31.14 -27.90
N PRO A 10 -2.97 30.98 -27.34
CA PRO A 10 -2.79 30.68 -25.92
C PRO A 10 -3.49 31.69 -24.99
N GLU A 11 -3.60 32.93 -25.44
CA GLU A 11 -4.24 34.04 -24.73
C GLU A 11 -5.77 33.90 -24.73
N GLU A 12 -6.38 33.45 -25.83
CA GLU A 12 -7.83 33.20 -25.91
C GLU A 12 -8.24 32.03 -25.04
N ILE A 13 -7.43 30.98 -25.00
CA ILE A 13 -7.67 29.82 -24.13
C ILE A 13 -7.62 30.26 -22.67
N LYS A 14 -6.59 31.02 -22.27
CA LYS A 14 -6.46 31.54 -20.90
C LYS A 14 -7.67 32.41 -20.50
N ASN A 15 -8.05 33.35 -21.35
CA ASN A 15 -9.21 34.22 -21.10
C ASN A 15 -10.52 33.43 -21.01
N PHE A 16 -10.73 32.41 -21.86
CA PHE A 16 -11.93 31.56 -21.79
C PHE A 16 -12.04 30.80 -20.47
N PHE A 17 -10.92 30.29 -19.95
CA PHE A 17 -10.89 29.54 -18.69
C PHE A 17 -10.98 30.44 -17.45
N GLU A 18 -10.41 31.64 -17.48
CA GLU A 18 -10.57 32.66 -16.44
C GLU A 18 -12.01 33.20 -16.36
N ILE A 19 -12.65 33.46 -17.50
CA ILE A 19 -14.04 33.95 -17.56
C ILE A 19 -15.03 32.89 -17.08
N ASN A 20 -14.79 31.62 -17.37
CA ASN A 20 -15.67 30.51 -16.97
C ASN A 20 -15.37 29.94 -15.58
N ASN A 21 -14.49 30.59 -14.81
CA ASN A 21 -14.13 30.19 -13.44
C ASN A 21 -13.62 28.73 -13.35
N SER A 22 -13.12 28.21 -14.46
CA SER A 22 -12.64 26.85 -14.62
C SER A 22 -11.12 26.90 -14.56
N ASN A 23 -10.56 26.41 -13.45
CA ASN A 23 -9.11 26.37 -13.26
C ASN A 23 -8.45 25.59 -14.40
N LEU A 24 -7.70 26.28 -15.25
CA LEU A 24 -6.93 25.70 -16.36
C LEU A 24 -5.97 24.61 -15.85
N ASP A 25 -5.47 24.78 -14.63
CA ASP A 25 -4.62 23.81 -13.92
C ASP A 25 -5.28 22.44 -13.72
N HIS A 26 -6.62 22.40 -13.64
CA HIS A 26 -7.39 21.19 -13.45
C HIS A 26 -7.52 20.35 -14.73
N ILE A 27 -7.27 20.96 -15.89
CA ILE A 27 -7.35 20.34 -17.22
C ILE A 27 -5.94 20.04 -17.75
N LEU A 28 -4.96 20.88 -17.39
CA LEU A 28 -3.54 20.68 -17.73
C LEU A 28 -2.85 19.67 -16.82
N THR A 29 -3.43 19.33 -15.66
CA THR A 29 -2.96 18.18 -14.88
C THR A 29 -3.26 16.91 -15.70
N PRO A 30 -2.24 16.19 -16.20
CA PRO A 30 -2.49 14.92 -16.87
C PRO A 30 -3.27 14.05 -15.88
N PRO A 31 -4.38 13.39 -16.29
CA PRO A 31 -5.11 12.51 -15.40
C PRO A 31 -4.09 11.55 -14.81
N ARG A 32 -3.90 11.58 -13.48
CA ARG A 32 -3.00 10.65 -12.77
C ARG A 32 -3.29 9.29 -13.35
N ALA A 33 -2.34 8.78 -14.15
CA ALA A 33 -2.57 7.64 -15.02
C ALA A 33 -3.29 6.59 -14.19
N ARG A 34 -4.49 6.19 -14.63
CA ARG A 34 -5.37 5.25 -13.93
C ARG A 34 -4.57 3.98 -13.72
N ARG A 35 -3.81 3.92 -12.61
CA ARG A 35 -2.80 2.88 -12.39
C ARG A 35 -3.59 1.60 -12.31
N THR A 36 -3.31 0.72 -13.26
CA THR A 36 -4.12 -0.46 -13.48
C THR A 36 -4.04 -1.33 -12.23
N LYS A 37 -5.22 -1.69 -11.72
CA LYS A 37 -5.44 -2.50 -10.51
C LYS A 37 -4.60 -3.79 -10.49
N THR A 38 -4.15 -4.24 -11.66
CA THR A 38 -3.36 -5.44 -11.93
C THR A 38 -2.02 -5.49 -11.17
N TRP A 39 -1.39 -4.36 -10.84
CA TRP A 39 -0.07 -4.35 -10.18
C TRP A 39 -0.12 -4.52 -8.66
N THR A 40 -1.29 -4.39 -8.02
CA THR A 40 -1.44 -4.51 -6.57
C THR A 40 -1.74 -5.93 -6.11
N PHE A 41 -2.37 -6.75 -6.96
CA PHE A 41 -2.75 -8.13 -6.61
C PHE A 41 -1.56 -9.11 -6.41
N PRO A 42 -0.51 -9.09 -7.25
CA PRO A 42 0.59 -10.05 -7.13
C PRO A 42 1.29 -10.08 -5.75
N PRO A 43 1.69 -8.94 -5.14
CA PRO A 43 2.42 -8.98 -3.87
C PRO A 43 1.57 -9.47 -2.69
N CYS A 44 0.25 -9.18 -2.68
CA CYS A 44 -0.65 -9.66 -1.61
C CYS A 44 -0.81 -11.18 -1.64
N ILE A 45 -0.90 -11.76 -2.84
CA ILE A 45 -1.02 -13.22 -3.02
C ILE A 45 0.28 -13.90 -2.57
N ILE A 46 1.43 -13.34 -2.98
CA ILE A 46 2.76 -13.86 -2.57
C ILE A 46 2.89 -13.81 -1.04
N PHE A 47 2.51 -12.70 -0.41
CA PHE A 47 2.53 -12.57 1.04
C PHE A 47 1.67 -13.63 1.73
N ALA A 48 0.44 -13.84 1.26
CA ALA A 48 -0.46 -14.85 1.84
C ALA A 48 0.10 -16.28 1.71
N ILE A 49 0.64 -16.64 0.55
CA ILE A 49 1.25 -17.96 0.33
C ILE A 49 2.46 -18.16 1.27
N PHE A 50 3.29 -17.13 1.43
CA PHE A 50 4.48 -17.19 2.27
C PHE A 50 4.14 -17.25 3.77
N ALA A 51 3.11 -16.51 4.19
CA ALA A 51 2.57 -16.57 5.55
C ALA A 51 2.00 -17.97 5.85
N ILE A 52 1.32 -18.60 4.90
CA ILE A 52 0.78 -19.96 5.08
C ILE A 52 1.91 -20.99 5.08
N SER A 53 2.87 -20.91 4.16
CA SER A 53 3.97 -21.88 4.08
C SER A 53 4.84 -21.88 5.34
N THR A 54 5.04 -20.72 5.96
CA THR A 54 5.78 -20.59 7.23
C THR A 54 5.06 -21.24 8.40
N GLN A 55 3.72 -21.27 8.42
CA GLN A 55 2.94 -22.01 9.41
C GLN A 55 3.11 -23.53 9.28
N PHE A 56 3.21 -24.05 8.05
CA PHE A 56 3.45 -25.48 7.81
C PHE A 56 4.91 -25.89 8.02
N ALA A 57 5.86 -24.99 7.77
CA ALA A 57 7.30 -25.23 7.95
C ALA A 57 7.79 -25.08 9.40
N PHE A 58 6.89 -24.78 10.34
CA PHE A 58 7.17 -24.48 11.76
C PHE A 58 7.85 -25.64 12.52
N PHE A 59 8.02 -26.80 11.91
CA PHE A 59 8.63 -27.98 12.55
C PHE A 59 10.16 -28.07 12.45
N THR A 60 10.85 -27.20 11.72
CA THR A 60 12.30 -27.36 11.49
C THR A 60 13.10 -26.08 11.72
N ARG A 61 13.69 -25.95 12.93
CA ARG A 61 14.79 -25.05 13.34
C ARG A 61 14.47 -23.53 13.40
N PHE A 62 15.19 -22.83 14.28
CA PHE A 62 15.02 -21.40 14.59
C PHE A 62 15.56 -20.42 13.52
N VAL A 63 16.57 -20.86 12.75
CA VAL A 63 17.21 -20.06 11.67
C VAL A 63 16.26 -19.71 10.52
N PRO A 64 15.41 -20.61 9.99
CA PRO A 64 14.43 -20.23 8.97
C PRO A 64 13.39 -19.23 9.48
N THR A 65 13.06 -19.21 10.77
CA THR A 65 12.05 -18.29 11.33
C THR A 65 12.44 -16.82 11.19
N MET A 66 13.71 -16.48 11.48
CA MET A 66 14.23 -15.10 11.34
C MET A 66 14.29 -14.64 9.89
N VAL A 67 14.72 -15.54 8.98
CA VAL A 67 14.77 -15.24 7.54
C VAL A 67 13.35 -15.04 7.00
N SER A 68 12.41 -15.90 7.39
CA SER A 68 11.00 -15.78 7.02
C SER A 68 10.38 -14.47 7.50
N PHE A 69 10.71 -14.03 8.72
CA PHE A 69 10.25 -12.75 9.26
C PHE A 69 10.74 -11.57 8.41
N ILE A 70 12.04 -11.54 8.07
CA ILE A 70 12.62 -10.47 7.24
C ILE A 70 11.93 -10.41 5.86
N VAL A 71 11.68 -11.57 5.24
CA VAL A 71 11.00 -11.64 3.94
C VAL A 71 9.56 -11.11 4.04
N LEU A 72 8.81 -11.51 5.07
CA LEU A 72 7.45 -11.01 5.32
C LEU A 72 7.45 -9.49 5.58
N LEU A 73 8.45 -8.98 6.29
CA LEU A 73 8.58 -7.54 6.56
C LEU A 73 8.85 -6.74 5.29
N LEU A 74 9.74 -7.22 4.40
CA LEU A 74 10.01 -6.59 3.11
C LEU A 74 8.75 -6.58 2.22
N LEU A 75 7.99 -7.68 2.19
CA LEU A 75 6.71 -7.75 1.48
C LEU A 75 5.67 -6.79 2.07
N ALA A 76 5.60 -6.67 3.40
CA ALA A 76 4.68 -5.74 4.07
C ALA A 76 5.01 -4.28 3.72
N ILE A 77 6.29 -3.91 3.71
CA ILE A 77 6.76 -2.58 3.27
C ILE A 77 6.38 -2.34 1.82
N TRP A 78 6.56 -3.33 0.93
CA TRP A 78 6.17 -3.22 -0.47
C TRP A 78 4.66 -2.95 -0.61
N ILE A 79 3.82 -3.73 0.07
CA ILE A 79 2.36 -3.57 0.02
C ILE A 79 1.95 -2.19 0.55
N ALA A 80 2.55 -1.75 1.67
CA ALA A 80 2.30 -0.44 2.24
C ALA A 80 2.71 0.71 1.29
N ALA A 81 3.85 0.58 0.59
CA ALA A 81 4.31 1.53 -0.40
C ALA A 81 3.35 1.59 -1.61
N VAL A 82 2.90 0.43 -2.11
CA VAL A 82 1.91 0.36 -3.19
C VAL A 82 0.61 1.05 -2.76
N ILE A 83 0.10 0.77 -1.55
CA ILE A 83 -1.13 1.39 -1.04
C ILE A 83 -0.97 2.90 -0.86
N HIS A 84 0.18 3.35 -0.37
CA HIS A 84 0.46 4.79 -0.26
C HIS A 84 0.37 5.49 -1.62
N ILE A 85 0.97 4.88 -2.64
CA ILE A 85 1.00 5.38 -4.02
C ILE A 85 -0.39 5.37 -4.67
N PHE A 86 -1.27 4.43 -4.30
CA PHE A 86 -2.59 4.26 -4.89
C PHE A 86 -3.67 5.13 -4.23
N PHE A 87 -3.63 5.30 -2.92
CA PHE A 87 -4.70 5.96 -2.17
C PHE A 87 -4.38 7.41 -1.79
N ASP A 88 -3.12 7.87 -1.94
CA ASP A 88 -2.61 9.19 -1.52
C ASP A 88 -2.90 9.55 -0.05
N LYS A 89 -3.38 8.57 0.71
CA LYS A 89 -3.82 8.69 2.10
C LYS A 89 -2.79 7.99 2.97
N PRO A 90 -1.90 8.72 3.67
CA PRO A 90 -0.84 8.11 4.47
C PRO A 90 -1.42 7.23 5.60
N TRP A 91 -2.56 7.61 6.18
CA TRP A 91 -3.22 6.84 7.24
C TRP A 91 -3.59 5.40 6.80
N ALA A 92 -4.00 5.22 5.53
CA ALA A 92 -4.37 3.90 5.02
C ALA A 92 -3.14 2.99 4.86
N SER A 93 -2.01 3.56 4.43
CA SER A 93 -0.74 2.85 4.34
C SER A 93 -0.22 2.43 5.71
N TYR A 94 -0.27 3.32 6.70
CA TYR A 94 0.13 2.98 8.08
C TYR A 94 -0.73 1.87 8.69
N LEU A 95 -2.06 1.95 8.55
CA LEU A 95 -2.96 0.94 9.07
C LEU A 95 -2.66 -0.44 8.47
N VAL A 96 -2.42 -0.52 7.16
CA VAL A 96 -2.10 -1.79 6.49
C VAL A 96 -0.72 -2.29 6.88
N PHE A 97 0.27 -1.40 6.99
CA PHE A 97 1.61 -1.80 7.44
C PHE A 97 1.58 -2.40 8.85
N PHE A 98 0.91 -1.75 9.80
CA PHE A 98 0.77 -2.28 11.16
C PHE A 98 -0.01 -3.59 11.20
N GLY A 99 -1.07 -3.72 10.40
CA GLY A 99 -1.82 -4.97 10.27
C GLY A 99 -0.95 -6.12 9.75
N LEU A 100 -0.18 -5.90 8.69
CA LEU A 100 0.72 -6.92 8.12
C LEU A 100 1.89 -7.25 9.04
N LEU A 101 2.40 -6.26 9.79
CA LEU A 101 3.44 -6.47 10.79
C LEU A 101 2.95 -7.37 11.93
N LEU A 102 1.73 -7.14 12.43
CA LEU A 102 1.12 -8.01 13.43
C LEU A 102 0.94 -9.44 12.91
N VAL A 103 0.45 -9.59 11.67
CA VAL A 103 0.35 -10.90 11.03
C VAL A 103 1.71 -11.57 10.94
N ALA A 104 2.76 -10.85 10.51
CA ALA A 104 4.12 -11.39 10.42
C ALA A 104 4.65 -11.88 11.78
N LEU A 105 4.44 -11.11 12.85
CA LEU A 105 4.83 -11.47 14.21
C LEU A 105 4.14 -12.73 14.71
N VAL A 106 2.83 -12.86 14.46
CA VAL A 106 2.06 -14.05 14.80
C VAL A 106 2.52 -15.25 13.96
N THR A 107 2.73 -15.06 12.66
CA THR A 107 3.14 -16.16 11.77
C THR A 107 4.53 -16.69 12.08
N CYS A 108 5.43 -15.85 12.60
CA CYS A 108 6.76 -16.27 13.04
C CYS A 108 6.78 -16.79 14.49
N GLY A 109 5.64 -16.78 15.20
CA GLY A 109 5.56 -17.27 16.57
C GLY A 109 6.21 -16.35 17.61
N PHE A 110 6.50 -15.08 17.26
CA PHE A 110 7.00 -14.09 18.23
C PHE A 110 5.92 -13.63 19.20
N VAL A 111 4.67 -13.62 18.75
CA VAL A 111 3.50 -13.27 19.58
C VAL A 111 2.50 -14.41 19.48
N ASN A 112 2.21 -15.03 20.60
CA ASN A 112 1.14 -16.02 20.67
C ASN A 112 -0.17 -15.28 20.98
N PRO A 113 -1.24 -15.42 20.18
CA PRO A 113 -2.51 -14.71 20.43
C PRO A 113 -3.13 -15.04 21.79
N ALA A 114 -2.76 -16.17 22.41
CA ALA A 114 -3.18 -16.55 23.75
C ALA A 114 -2.58 -15.67 24.87
N ASP A 115 -1.47 -14.98 24.62
CA ASP A 115 -0.77 -14.16 25.62
C ASP A 115 -1.27 -12.70 25.66
N LEU A 116 -2.08 -12.29 24.68
CA LEU A 116 -2.61 -10.92 24.59
C LEU A 116 -3.56 -10.53 25.74
N PRO A 117 -4.51 -11.38 26.19
CA PRO A 117 -5.42 -11.01 27.27
C PRO A 117 -4.71 -10.77 28.60
N THR A 118 -3.68 -11.56 28.91
CA THR A 118 -2.95 -11.48 30.19
C THR A 118 -2.00 -10.27 30.23
N LEU A 119 -1.50 -9.82 29.09
CA LEU A 119 -0.73 -8.58 28.97
C LEU A 119 -1.60 -7.34 29.19
N VAL A 120 -2.83 -7.33 28.67
CA VAL A 120 -3.77 -6.22 28.88
C VAL A 120 -4.22 -6.13 30.34
N GLU A 121 -4.38 -7.27 31.00
CA GLU A 121 -4.74 -7.33 32.42
C GLU A 121 -3.60 -6.83 33.32
N LYS A 122 -2.34 -7.05 32.95
CA LYS A 122 -1.16 -6.57 33.71
C LYS A 122 -0.85 -5.08 33.57
N VAL A 123 -1.39 -4.41 32.55
CA VAL A 123 -1.15 -2.97 32.30
C VAL A 123 -2.25 -2.09 32.90
N LYS A 124 -3.35 -2.69 33.34
CA LYS A 124 -4.40 -2.05 34.14
C LYS A 124 -4.04 -2.04 35.62
#